data_AF-A0A925L8E4-F1
#
_entry.id   AF-A0A925L8E4-F1
#
_cell.length_a   1.000
_cell.length_b   1.000
_cell.length_c   1.000
_cell.angle_alpha   90.00
_cell.angle_beta   90.00
_cell.angle_gamma   90.00
#
_symmetry.space_group_name_H-M   'P 1'
#
loop_
_entity.id
_entity.type
_entity.pdbx_description
1 polymer ?
#
loop_
_entity_poly.entity_id
_entity_poly.type
_entity_poly.pdbx_seq_one_letter_code
_entity_poly.pdbx_strand_id
1 'polypeptide(L)' 'RFLPNLQYRRFWVDGENRWIRLRISNAALRLIDKVGIEQVVADLRARGEI' A
#
# COMPACT_ATOMS: atom_id res chain seq x y z
N ARG A 1 -16.70 -5.01 13.72
CA ARG A 1 -15.79 -6.19 13.56
C ARG A 1 -14.39 -5.79 14.01
N PHE A 2 -13.76 -6.53 14.92
CA PHE A 2 -12.43 -6.22 15.46
C PHE A 2 -11.34 -6.65 14.47
N LEU A 3 -10.49 -5.70 14.03
CA LEU A 3 -9.44 -5.93 13.03
C LEU A 3 -8.10 -5.39 13.54
N PRO A 4 -7.40 -6.11 14.44
CA PRO A 4 -6.21 -5.60 15.13
C PRO A 4 -5.00 -5.43 14.19
N ASN A 5 -4.92 -6.24 13.13
CA ASN A 5 -3.78 -6.26 12.22
C ASN A 5 -3.88 -5.23 11.10
N LEU A 6 -4.91 -4.39 11.08
CA LEU A 6 -5.17 -3.44 10.01
C LEU A 6 -4.79 -2.04 10.47
N GLN A 7 -3.71 -1.49 9.91
CA GLN A 7 -3.05 -0.27 10.39
C GLN A 7 -2.87 0.72 9.26
N TYR A 8 -2.90 2.01 9.59
CA TYR A 8 -2.54 3.06 8.64
C TYR A 8 -1.02 3.23 8.60
N ARG A 9 -0.44 3.14 7.40
CA ARG A 9 0.99 3.35 7.16
C ARG A 9 1.18 4.28 5.96
N ARG A 10 2.31 4.97 5.95
CA ARG A 10 2.64 5.95 4.92
C ARG A 10 3.83 5.43 4.11
N PHE A 11 3.68 5.42 2.79
CA PHE A 11 4.71 5.00 1.86
C PHE A 11 5.11 6.16 0.98
N TRP A 12 6.40 6.26 0.71
CA TRP A 12 6.93 7.18 -0.28
C TRP A 12 6.82 6.52 -1.66
N VAL A 13 6.33 7.27 -2.64
CA VAL A 13 6.17 6.82 -4.03
C VAL A 13 7.01 7.76 -4.88
N ASP A 14 8.09 7.23 -5.43
CA ASP A 14 9.08 7.98 -6.19
C ASP A 14 8.50 8.44 -7.54
N GLY A 15 7.64 7.61 -8.15
CA GLY A 15 6.98 7.95 -9.42
C GLY A 15 6.10 9.20 -9.36
N GLU A 16 5.63 9.57 -8.16
CA GLU A 16 4.75 10.72 -7.94
C GLU A 16 5.34 11.75 -6.98
N ASN A 17 6.57 11.50 -6.51
CA ASN A 17 7.29 12.31 -5.55
C ASN A 17 6.41 12.72 -4.35
N ARG A 18 5.61 11.77 -3.83
CA ARG A 18 4.63 12.04 -2.77
C ARG A 18 4.48 10.88 -1.79
N TRP A 19 3.94 11.22 -0.62
CA TRP A 19 3.54 10.25 0.39
C TRP A 19 2.10 9.77 0.17
N ILE A 20 1.89 8.45 0.12
CA ILE A 20 0.56 7.83 0.09
C ILE A 20 0.30 7.17 1.44
N ARG A 21 -0.89 7.40 2.02
CA ARG A 21 -1.36 6.70 3.22
C ARG A 21 -2.27 5.56 2.82
N LEU A 22 -1.93 4.35 3.23
CA LEU A 22 -2.73 3.16 2.99
C LEU A 22 -3.11 2.49 4.30
N ARG A 23 -4.31 1.93 4.34
CA ARG A 23 -4.76 1.07 5.43
C ARG A 23 -4.42 -0.38 5.06
N ILE A 24 -3.39 -0.94 5.69
CA ILE A 24 -2.80 -2.20 5.26
C ILE A 24 -2.72 -3.23 6.39
N SER A 25 -2.66 -4.50 6.02
CA SER A 25 -2.35 -5.60 6.93
C SER A 25 -0.86 -5.95 6.88
N ASN A 26 -0.38 -6.73 7.86
CA ASN A 26 1.00 -7.22 7.84
C ASN A 26 1.32 -8.13 6.64
N ALA A 27 0.33 -8.85 6.09
CA ALA A 27 0.51 -9.64 4.88
C ALA A 27 0.74 -8.75 3.65
N ALA A 28 -0.01 -7.64 3.55
CA ALA A 28 0.18 -6.66 2.49
C ALA A 28 1.54 -5.95 2.60
N LEU A 29 2.03 -5.70 3.82
CA LEU A 29 3.37 -5.15 4.03
C LEU A 29 4.44 -6.06 3.39
N ARG A 30 4.39 -7.37 3.67
CA ARG A 30 5.33 -8.34 3.08
C ARG A 30 5.26 -8.41 1.55
N LEU A 31 4.06 -8.20 0.98
CA LEU A 31 3.89 -8.16 -0.47
C LEU A 31 4.56 -6.91 -1.05
N ILE A 32 4.36 -5.75 -0.42
CA ILE A 32 5.00 -4.48 -0.80
C ILE A 32 6.53 -4.62 -0.71
N ASP A 33 7.05 -5.23 0.35
CA ASP A 33 8.49 -5.45 0.51
C ASP A 33 9.06 -6.38 -0.57
N LYS A 34 8.27 -7.35 -1.05
CA LYS A 34 8.70 -8.33 -2.06
C LYS A 34 8.63 -7.80 -3.50
N VAL A 35 7.56 -7.09 -3.85
CA VAL A 35 7.25 -6.69 -5.23
C VAL A 35 7.58 -5.21 -5.48
N GLY A 36 7.60 -4.39 -4.42
CA GLY A 36 7.77 -2.94 -4.49
C GLY A 36 6.44 -2.18 -4.39
N ILE A 37 6.49 -0.96 -3.84
CA ILE A 37 5.30 -0.12 -3.65
C ILE A 37 4.73 0.40 -4.97
N GLU A 38 5.59 0.73 -5.94
CA GLU A 38 5.19 1.28 -7.25
C GLU A 38 4.25 0.33 -8.00
N GLN A 39 4.63 -0.96 -8.08
CA GLN A 39 3.80 -1.98 -8.73
C GLN A 39 2.46 -2.16 -8.02
N VAL A 40 2.47 -2.20 -6.68
CA VAL A 40 1.25 -2.36 -5.89
C VAL A 40 0.31 -1.16 -6.09
N VAL A 41 0.84 0.06 -6.15
CA VAL A 41 0.04 1.27 -6.41
C VAL A 41 -0.52 1.26 -7.84
N ALA A 42 0.26 0.84 -8.83
CA ALA A 42 -0.23 0.69 -10.20
C ALA A 42 -1.38 -0.32 -10.30
N ASP A 43 -1.25 -1.47 -9.64
CA ASP A 43 -2.29 -2.50 -9.61
C ASP A 43 -3.56 -2.01 -8.90
N LEU A 44 -3.42 -1.28 -7.80
CA LEU A 44 -4.56 -0.73 -7.06
C LEU A 44 -5.29 0.36 -7.85
N ARG A 45 -4.58 1.18 -8.64
CA ARG A 45 -5.18 2.12 -9.58
C ARG A 45 -5.91 1.45 -10.72
N ALA A 46 -5.32 0.39 -11.29
CA ALA A 46 -5.99 -0.39 -12.34
C ALA A 46 -7.32 -0.98 -11.83
N ARG A 47 -7.40 -1.26 -10.53
CA ARG A 47 -8.62 -1.72 -9.85
C ARG A 47 -9.55 -0.58 -9.40
N GLY A 48 -9.12 0.68 -9.48
CA GLY A 48 -9.88 1.85 -9.04
C GLY A 48 -10.04 1.96 -7.52
N GLU A 49 -9.17 1.30 -6.74
CA GLU A 49 -9.17 1.39 -5.28
C GLU A 49 -8.44 2.64 -4.76
N ILE A 50 -7.67 3.31 -5.64
CA ILE A 50 -6.98 4.60 -5.41
C ILE A 50 -6.89 5.44 -6.68
#